data_AF-A0A6V7LQ44-F1
#
_entry.id   AF-A0A6V7LQ44-F1
#
_cell.length_a   1.000
_cell.length_b   1.000
_cell.length_c   1.000
_cell.angle_alpha   90.00
_cell.angle_beta   90.00
_cell.angle_gamma   90.00
#
_symmetry.space_group_name_H-M   'P 1'
#
loop_
_entity.id
_entity.type
_entity.pdbx_description
1 polymer ?
#
loop_
_entity_poly.entity_id
_entity_poly.type
_entity_poly.pdbx_seq_one_letter_code
_entity_poly.pdbx_strand_id
1 'polypeptide(L)' 'RPLDNCIVYLVDENLRPVPLGEVGELVVAGRNLAAGYVRGRDPHKFVNNPHAIDP' A
#
# COMPACT_ATOMS: atom_id res chain seq x y z
N ARG A 1 10.33 -10.99 2.66
CA ARG A 1 9.18 -11.28 3.53
C ARG A 1 8.87 -10.02 4.34
N PRO A 2 7.60 -9.61 4.49
CA PRO A 2 7.25 -8.41 5.24
C PRO A 2 7.63 -8.51 6.72
N LEU A 3 7.84 -7.36 7.36
CA LEU A 3 7.93 -7.25 8.81
C LEU A 3 6.55 -7.49 9.45
N ASP A 4 6.51 -7.74 10.76
CA ASP A 4 5.25 -7.89 11.49
C ASP A 4 4.38 -6.63 11.35
N ASN A 5 3.07 -6.85 11.20
CA ASN A 5 2.06 -5.82 10.95
C ASN A 5 2.28 -4.99 9.67
N CYS A 6 3.18 -5.41 8.78
CA CYS A 6 3.32 -4.88 7.43
C CYS A 6 2.69 -5.82 6.41
N ILE A 7 1.87 -5.26 5.54
CA ILE A 7 1.32 -5.93 4.36
C ILE A 7 1.95 -5.28 3.14
N VAL A 8 2.34 -6.09 2.15
CA VAL A 8 3.00 -5.61 0.93
C VAL A 8 2.18 -6.09 -0.26
N TYR A 9 1.86 -5.16 -1.16
CA TYR A 9 1.20 -5.42 -2.42
C TYR A 9 2.11 -5.01 -3.58
N LEU A 10 2.07 -5.77 -4.67
CA LEU A 10 2.53 -5.31 -5.98
C LEU A 10 1.29 -5.00 -6.81
N VAL A 11 1.19 -3.78 -7.33
CA VAL A 11 -0.03 -3.30 -8.00
C VAL A 11 0.23 -2.66 -9.36
N ASP A 12 -0.81 -2.60 -10.19
CA ASP A 12 -0.86 -1.81 -11.42
C ASP A 12 -1.20 -0.33 -11.13
N GLU A 13 -1.29 0.49 -12.19
CA GLU A 13 -1.68 1.91 -12.09
C GLU A 13 -3.08 2.16 -11.50
N ASN A 14 -3.92 1.11 -11.43
CA ASN A 14 -5.27 1.15 -10.90
C ASN A 14 -5.36 0.59 -9.46
N LEU A 15 -4.22 0.37 -8.80
CA LEU A 15 -4.09 -0.22 -7.47
C LEU A 15 -4.65 -1.65 -7.36
N ARG A 16 -4.68 -2.40 -8.48
CA ARG A 16 -5.08 -3.81 -8.50
C ARG A 16 -3.84 -4.70 -8.35
N PRO A 17 -3.90 -5.82 -7.61
CA PRO A 17 -2.76 -6.71 -7.48
C PRO A 17 -2.33 -7.25 -8.85
N VAL A 18 -1.03 -7.20 -9.14
CA VAL A 18 -0.50 -7.80 -10.36
C VAL A 18 -0.38 -9.33 -10.23
N PRO A 19 -0.47 -10.08 -11.33
CA PRO A 19 -0.20 -11.51 -11.33
C PRO A 19 1.22 -11.86 -10.87
N LEU A 20 1.42 -13.12 -10.47
CA LEU A 20 2.74 -13.61 -10.09
C LEU A 20 3.72 -13.56 -11.27
N GLY A 21 4.91 -12.99 -11.05
CA GLY A 21 5.97 -12.89 -12.07
C GLY A 21 5.92 -11.61 -12.89
N GLU A 22 4.89 -10.78 -12.73
CA GLU A 22 4.77 -9.48 -13.40
C GLU A 22 5.41 -8.36 -12.58
N VAL A 23 5.78 -7.28 -13.29
CA VAL A 23 6.29 -6.05 -12.67
C VAL A 23 5.12 -5.17 -12.24
N GLY A 24 5.20 -4.59 -11.04
CA GLY A 24 4.21 -3.66 -10.52
C GLY A 24 4.83 -2.67 -9.52
N GLU A 25 4.04 -1.71 -9.08
CA GLU A 25 4.43 -0.77 -8.03
C GLU A 25 4.33 -1.41 -6.65
N LEU A 26 5.34 -1.18 -5.80
CA LEU A 26 5.38 -1.68 -4.43
C LEU A 26 4.61 -0.73 -3.51
N VAL A 27 3.54 -1.23 -2.89
CA VAL A 27 2.73 -0.49 -1.91
C VAL A 27 2.74 -1.23 -0.57
N VAL A 28 2.88 -0.45 0.52
CA VAL A 28 2.92 -0.97 1.89
C VAL A 28 1.66 -0.52 2.64
N ALA A 29 1.08 -1.43 3.40
CA ALA A 29 -0.04 -1.18 4.28
C ALA A 29 0.21 -1.76 5.69
N GLY A 30 -0.67 -1.43 6.63
CA GLY A 30 -0.65 -1.96 7.98
C GLY A 30 -0.40 -0.90 9.05
N ARG A 31 -0.16 -1.37 10.28
CA ARG A 31 -0.15 -0.51 11.49
C ARG A 31 1.05 0.43 11.57
N ASN A 32 2.11 0.13 10.82
CA ASN A 32 3.38 0.88 10.86
C ASN A 32 3.42 2.08 9.89
N LEU A 33 2.32 2.39 9.20
CA LEU A 33 2.26 3.58 8.35
C LEU A 33 2.28 4.87 9.18
N ALA A 34 2.96 5.88 8.67
CA ALA A 34 2.85 7.23 9.20
C ALA A 34 1.43 7.78 8.96
N ALA A 35 1.00 8.75 9.78
CA ALA A 35 -0.28 9.44 9.59
C ALA A 35 -0.32 10.33 8.33
N GLY A 36 0.83 10.60 7.72
CA GLY A 36 0.98 11.49 6.56
C GLY A 36 2.26 12.32 6.66
N TYR A 37 2.39 13.33 5.80
CA TYR A 37 3.48 14.29 5.89
C TYR A 37 3.12 15.48 6.78
N VAL A 38 4.07 15.94 7.59
CA VAL A 38 3.89 17.10 8.49
C VAL A 38 3.52 18.37 7.70
N ARG A 39 3.98 18.50 6.45
CA ARG A 39 3.81 19.69 5.61
C ARG A 39 2.62 19.62 4.64
N GLY A 40 1.73 18.64 4.79
CA GLY A 40 0.51 18.56 3.97
C GLY A 40 0.17 17.13 3.53
N ARG A 41 -0.98 16.99 2.86
CA ARG A 41 -1.42 15.70 2.32
C ARG A 41 -0.90 15.53 0.89
N ASP A 42 -0.27 14.39 0.62
CA ASP A 42 -0.03 13.91 -0.74
C ASP A 42 -0.96 12.72 -1.00
N PRO A 43 -2.03 12.91 -1.78
CA PRO A 43 -3.01 11.86 -2.04
C PRO A 43 -2.42 10.69 -2.85
N HIS A 44 -1.26 10.85 -3.49
CA HIS A 44 -0.59 9.78 -4.24
C HIS A 44 0.32 8.91 -3.36
N LYS A 45 0.68 9.37 -2.15
CA LYS A 45 1.57 8.64 -1.23
C LYS A 45 0.82 7.93 -0.10
N PHE A 46 -0.34 8.45 0.28
CA PHE A 46 -1.22 7.83 1.27
C PHE A 46 -2.62 7.69 0.66
N VAL A 47 -2.86 6.52 0.05
CA VAL A 47 -4.11 6.16 -0.63
C VAL A 47 -4.97 5.26 0.26
N ASN A 48 -6.28 5.20 -0.05
CA ASN A 48 -7.15 4.21 0.58
C ASN A 48 -6.75 2.81 0.11
N ASN A 49 -6.73 1.84 1.03
CA ASN A 49 -6.48 0.44 0.67
C ASN A 49 -7.81 -0.23 0.29
N PRO A 50 -8.07 -0.53 -1.00
CA PRO A 50 -9.29 -1.22 -1.40
C PRO A 50 -9.30 -2.72 -1.05
N HIS A 51 -8.14 -3.25 -0.62
CA HIS A 51 -7.94 -4.66 -0.25
C HIS A 51 -7.89 -4.85 1.27
N ALA A 52 -8.18 -3.81 2.04
CA ALA A 52 -8.30 -3.93 3.49
C ALA A 52 -9.52 -4.79 3.80
N ILE A 53 -9.29 -5.92 4.47
CA ILE A 53 -10.34 -6.61 5.19
C ILE A 53 -10.39 -5.90 6.54
N ASP A 54 -11.37 -5.01 6.71
CA ASP A 54 -11.68 -4.46 8.03
C ASP A 54 -12.05 -5.66 8.95
N PRO A 55 -11.63 -5.68 10.23
CA PRO A 55 -12.03 -6.75 11.15
C PRO A 55 -13.55 -6.87 11.32
#